data_AF-A0A821RK91-F1
#
_entry.id   AF-A0A821RK91-F1
#
_cell.length_a   1.000
_cell.length_b   1.000
_cell.length_c   1.000
_cell.angle_alpha   90.00
_cell.angle_beta   90.00
_cell.angle_gamma   90.00
#
_symmetry.space_group_name_H-M   'P 1'
#
loop_
_entity.id
_entity.type
_entity.pdbx_description
1 polymer ?
#
loop_
_entity_poly.entity_id
_entity_poly.type
_entity_poly.pdbx_seq_one_letter_code
_entity_poly.pdbx_strand_id
1 'polypeptide(L)'
;METSLKYFQKQLNNQACLSPLSRINMLYAMGLCFMKKSYYSQALEKFLEAKLLLENHPPPYDRFVHLFSTLFNSIALVHALLKDNFKALIMLKKALDICTSFNT
;
A
#
# COMPACT_ATOMS: atom_id res chain seq x y z
N MET A 1 -1.02 -12.04 15.38
CA MET A 1 -1.58 -11.25 14.26
C MET A 1 -2.64 -10.24 14.71
N GLU A 2 -3.57 -10.56 15.62
CA GLU A 2 -4.50 -9.55 16.16
C GLU A 2 -3.81 -8.46 16.99
N THR A 3 -2.73 -8.82 17.66
CA THR A 3 -1.82 -7.88 18.33
C THR A 3 -1.15 -6.90 17.36
N SER A 4 -0.83 -7.33 16.14
CA SER A 4 -0.16 -6.50 15.13
C SER A 4 -1.07 -5.37 14.62
N LEU A 5 -2.32 -5.68 14.28
CA LEU A 5 -3.30 -4.66 13.86
C LEU A 5 -3.61 -3.68 14.99
N LYS A 6 -3.81 -4.16 16.23
CA LYS A 6 -4.01 -3.29 17.40
C LYS A 6 -2.80 -2.39 17.66
N TYR A 7 -1.58 -2.91 17.46
CA TYR A 7 -0.35 -2.13 17.59
C TYR A 7 -0.26 -1.03 16.54
N PHE A 8 -0.52 -1.34 15.26
CA PHE A 8 -0.53 -0.34 14.18
C PHE A 8 -1.59 0.73 14.41
N GLN A 9 -2.81 0.34 14.79
CA GLN A 9 -3.90 1.27 15.09
C GLN A 9 -3.54 2.21 16.25
N LYS A 10 -2.94 1.68 17.32
CA LYS A 10 -2.49 2.47 18.48
C LYS A 10 -1.40 3.47 18.09
N GLN A 11 -0.44 3.06 17.25
CA GLN A 11 0.59 3.97 16.77
C GLN A 11 0.01 5.09 15.89
N LEU A 12 -0.91 4.77 14.98
CA LEU A 12 -1.61 5.76 14.15
C LEU A 12 -2.39 6.79 14.98
N ASN A 13 -3.00 6.37 16.08
CA ASN A 13 -3.76 7.25 16.97
C ASN A 13 -2.86 8.16 17.82
N ASN A 14 -1.62 7.76 18.10
CA ASN A 14 -0.63 8.58 18.82
C ASN A 14 0.06 9.59 17.89
N GLN A 15 -0.73 10.34 17.10
CA GLN A 15 -0.36 11.19 15.95
C GLN A 15 0.85 12.17 16.09
N ALA A 16 1.51 12.26 17.25
CA ALA A 16 2.50 13.28 17.56
C ALA A 16 3.93 13.07 16.98
N CYS A 17 4.28 11.93 16.35
CA CYS A 17 5.69 11.71 15.93
C CYS A 17 5.93 10.78 14.72
N LEU A 18 4.92 10.33 13.99
CA LEU A 18 5.14 9.42 12.87
C LEU A 18 5.44 10.19 11.58
N SER A 19 6.63 9.97 11.02
CA SER A 19 6.97 10.48 9.70
C SER A 19 5.96 9.98 8.65
N PRO A 20 5.70 10.74 7.56
CA PRO A 20 4.81 10.28 6.49
C PRO A 20 5.19 8.88 5.96
N LEU A 21 6.49 8.63 5.80
CA LEU A 21 7.02 7.32 5.38
C LEU A 21 6.67 6.20 6.36
N SER A 22 6.82 6.44 7.66
CA SER A 22 6.44 5.46 8.69
C SER A 22 4.95 5.14 8.64
N ARG A 23 4.10 6.16 8.43
CA ARG A 23 2.66 5.98 8.31
C ARG A 23 2.28 5.20 7.04
N ILE A 24 2.92 5.45 5.90
CA ILE A 24 2.74 4.69 4.66
C ILE A 24 3.07 3.20 4.90
N ASN A 25 4.23 2.92 5.52
CA ASN A 25 4.66 1.55 5.81
C ASN A 25 3.70 0.83 6.77
N MET A 26 3.14 1.55 7.75
CA MET A 26 2.13 0.98 8.65
C MET A 26 0.83 0.64 7.94
N LEU A 27 0.30 1.55 7.13
CA LEU A 27 -0.91 1.31 6.34
C LEU A 27 -0.72 0.13 5.40
N TYR A 28 0.44 0.04 4.75
CA TYR A 28 0.80 -1.10 3.93
C TYR A 28 0.84 -2.42 4.73
N ALA A 29 1.48 -2.43 5.90
CA ALA A 29 1.54 -3.60 6.76
C ALA A 29 0.14 -4.03 7.26
N MET A 30 -0.74 -3.07 7.57
CA MET A 30 -2.14 -3.35 7.90
C MET A 30 -2.89 -3.97 6.71
N GLY A 31 -2.69 -3.45 5.50
CA GLY A 31 -3.26 -3.99 4.27
C GLY A 31 -2.84 -5.45 4.05
N LEU A 32 -1.56 -5.77 4.22
CA LEU A 32 -1.06 -7.15 4.16
C LEU A 32 -1.67 -8.05 5.25
N CYS A 33 -1.86 -7.53 6.47
CA CYS A 33 -2.53 -8.27 7.54
C CYS A 33 -3.98 -8.59 7.18
N PHE A 34 -4.72 -7.64 6.61
CA PHE A 34 -6.08 -7.85 6.14
C PHE A 34 -6.15 -8.84 4.98
N MET A 35 -5.22 -8.77 4.03
CA MET A 35 -5.09 -9.75 2.94
C MET A 35 -4.92 -11.18 3.47
N LYS A 36 -4.01 -11.39 4.44
CA LYS A 36 -3.79 -12.72 5.04
C LYS A 36 -5.03 -13.27 5.74
N LYS A 37 -5.91 -12.39 6.22
CA LYS A 37 -7.20 -12.75 6.83
C LYS A 37 -8.35 -12.87 5.83
N SER A 38 -8.08 -12.73 4.52
CA SER A 38 -9.09 -12.67 3.46
C SER A 38 -10.06 -11.48 3.56
N TYR A 39 -9.71 -10.44 4.33
CA TYR A 39 -10.49 -9.21 4.44
C TYR A 39 -10.10 -8.23 3.32
N TYR A 40 -10.38 -8.63 2.08
CA TYR A 40 -9.87 -7.97 0.88
C TYR A 40 -10.33 -6.51 0.74
N SER A 41 -11.58 -6.19 1.10
CA SER A 41 -12.06 -4.80 1.04
C SER A 41 -11.32 -3.88 2.02
N GLN A 42 -11.04 -4.37 3.24
CA GLN A 42 -10.28 -3.60 4.24
C GLN A 42 -8.80 -3.49 3.85
N ALA A 43 -8.25 -4.53 3.22
CA ALA A 43 -6.90 -4.47 2.65
C ALA A 43 -6.80 -3.39 1.58
N LEU A 44 -7.77 -3.36 0.65
CA LEU A 44 -7.82 -2.38 -0.42
C LEU A 44 -7.89 -0.95 0.13
N GLU A 45 -8.75 -0.71 1.12
CA GLU A 45 -8.87 0.60 1.77
C GLU A 45 -7.52 1.07 2.33
N LYS A 46 -6.79 0.21 3.04
CA LYS A 46 -5.49 0.57 3.62
C LYS A 46 -4.40 0.78 2.58
N PHE A 47 -4.40 0.02 1.49
CA PHE A 47 -3.48 0.28 0.38
C PHE A 47 -3.80 1.60 -0.34
N LEU A 48 -5.07 1.94 -0.52
CA LEU A 48 -5.47 3.23 -1.12
C LEU A 48 -5.13 4.42 -0.21
N GLU A 49 -5.30 4.28 1.10
CA GLU A 49 -4.88 5.28 2.08
C GLU A 49 -3.36 5.50 2.04
N ALA A 50 -2.58 4.41 1.98
CA ALA A 50 -1.13 4.47 1.84
C ALA A 50 -0.71 5.15 0.52
N LYS A 51 -1.44 4.88 -0.56
CA LYS A 51 -1.18 5.44 -1.90
C LYS A 51 -1.35 6.95 -1.88
N LEU A 52 -2.49 7.41 -1.36
CA LEU A 52 -2.80 8.84 -1.28
C LEU A 52 -1.77 9.59 -0.42
N LEU A 53 -1.33 8.97 0.67
CA LEU A 53 -0.30 9.55 1.52
C LEU A 53 1.08 9.61 0.84
N LEU A 54 1.42 8.59 0.06
CA LEU A 54 2.66 8.53 -0.73
C LEU A 54 2.66 9.55 -1.87
N GLU A 55 1.52 9.81 -2.52
CA GLU A 55 1.35 10.86 -3.53
C GLU A 55 1.48 12.27 -2.93
N ASN A 56 0.97 12.49 -1.71
CA ASN A 56 1.03 13.78 -1.03
C ASN A 56 2.40 14.08 -0.39
N HIS A 57 3.11 13.02 0.03
CA HIS A 57 4.40 13.13 0.70
C HIS A 57 5.42 12.15 0.09
N PRO A 58 5.88 12.41 -1.14
CA PRO A 58 6.83 11.53 -1.80
C PRO A 58 8.16 11.52 -1.02
N PRO A 59 8.65 10.33 -0.59
CA PRO A 59 10.01 10.18 -0.09
C PRO A 59 11.05 10.46 -1.19
N PRO A 60 12.35 10.47 -0.84
CA PRO A 60 13.42 10.52 -1.83
C PRO A 60 13.22 9.52 -2.96
N TYR A 61 13.67 9.92 -4.15
CA TYR A 61 13.35 9.31 -5.44
C TYR A 61 13.58 7.79 -5.48
N ASP A 62 14.70 7.34 -4.94
CA ASP A 62 15.08 5.93 -4.81
C ASP A 62 14.02 5.07 -4.09
N ARG A 63 13.48 5.59 -2.98
CA ARG A 63 12.48 4.90 -2.16
C ARG A 63 11.07 5.05 -2.71
N PHE A 64 10.77 6.18 -3.38
CA PHE A 64 9.46 6.43 -3.96
C PHE A 64 9.10 5.35 -4.99
N VAL A 65 9.99 5.09 -5.95
CA VAL A 65 9.76 4.13 -7.04
C VAL A 65 9.40 2.75 -6.51
N HIS A 66 10.23 2.23 -5.60
CA HIS A 66 10.05 0.91 -5.05
C HIS A 66 8.76 0.78 -4.23
N LEU A 67 8.47 1.77 -3.37
CA LEU A 67 7.25 1.76 -2.56
C LEU A 67 6.00 1.88 -3.43
N PHE A 68 6.03 2.75 -4.43
CA PHE A 68 4.88 3.04 -5.27
C PHE A 68 4.56 1.85 -6.18
N SER A 69 5.56 1.25 -6.84
CA SER A 69 5.35 0.04 -7.66
C SER A 69 4.87 -1.15 -6.83
N THR A 70 5.46 -1.36 -5.65
CA THR A 70 5.03 -2.42 -4.72
C THR A 70 3.57 -2.25 -4.31
N LEU A 71 3.17 -1.01 -4.00
CA LEU A 71 1.82 -0.70 -3.58
C LEU A 71 0.80 -0.95 -4.70
N PHE A 72 1.09 -0.55 -5.94
CA PHE A 72 0.24 -0.85 -7.09
C PHE A 72 0.13 -2.36 -7.34
N ASN A 73 1.21 -3.11 -7.18
CA ASN A 73 1.19 -4.56 -7.29
C ASN A 73 0.30 -5.21 -6.21
N SER A 74 0.38 -4.74 -4.95
CA SER A 74 -0.50 -5.24 -3.88
C SER A 74 -1.97 -4.89 -4.11
N ILE A 75 -2.26 -3.69 -4.61
CA ILE A 75 -3.63 -3.29 -5.00
C ILE A 75 -4.15 -4.19 -6.12
N ALA A 76 -3.31 -4.47 -7.12
CA ALA A 76 -3.67 -5.38 -8.21
C ALA A 76 -4.02 -6.78 -7.72
N LEU A 77 -3.19 -7.32 -6.82
CA LEU A 77 -3.41 -8.62 -6.21
C LEU A 77 -4.73 -8.68 -5.44
N VAL A 78 -5.07 -7.62 -4.69
CA VAL A 78 -6.37 -7.53 -4.01
C VAL A 78 -7.53 -7.50 -5.00
N HIS A 79 -7.42 -6.75 -6.10
CA HIS A 79 -8.44 -6.76 -7.15
C HIS A 79 -8.61 -8.14 -7.80
N ALA A 80 -7.52 -8.86 -8.06
CA ALA A 80 -7.58 -10.23 -8.57
C ALA A 80 -8.29 -11.18 -7.58
N LEU A 81 -8.01 -11.06 -6.29
CA LEU A 81 -8.68 -11.83 -5.22
C LEU A 81 -10.17 -11.49 -5.10
N LEU A 82 -10.55 -10.24 -5.41
CA LEU A 82 -11.94 -9.79 -5.53
C LEU A 82 -12.59 -10.14 -6.88
N LYS A 83 -11.90 -10.87 -7.76
CA LYS A 83 -12.32 -11.22 -9.13
C LYS A 83 -12.53 -10.02 -10.06
N ASP A 84 -12.01 -8.85 -9.71
CA ASP A 84 -11.98 -7.65 -10.56
C ASP A 84 -10.70 -7.65 -11.41
N ASN A 85 -10.63 -8.60 -12.35
CA ASN A 85 -9.44 -8.85 -13.16
C ASN A 85 -9.06 -7.64 -14.03
N PHE A 86 -10.04 -6.84 -14.45
CA PHE A 86 -9.80 -5.66 -15.26
C PHE A 86 -9.04 -4.59 -14.46
N LYS A 87 -9.48 -4.28 -13.23
CA LYS A 87 -8.74 -3.35 -12.37
C LYS A 87 -7.39 -3.92 -11.96
N ALA A 88 -7.30 -5.23 -11.71
CA ALA A 88 -6.02 -5.87 -11.43
C ALA A 88 -5.00 -5.63 -12.55
N LEU A 89 -5.41 -5.83 -13.81
CA LEU A 89 -4.55 -5.60 -14.97
C LEU A 89 -4.11 -4.13 -15.08
N ILE A 90 -5.03 -3.18 -14.89
CA ILE A 90 -4.69 -1.74 -14.92
C ILE A 90 -3.63 -1.42 -13.85
N MET A 91 -3.78 -1.96 -12.65
CA MET A 91 -2.86 -1.68 -11.54
C MET A 91 -1.49 -2.34 -11.75
N LEU A 92 -1.44 -3.56 -12.30
CA LEU A 92 -0.17 -4.20 -12.70
C LEU A 92 0.54 -3.38 -13.78
N LYS A 93 -0.19 -2.88 -14.78
CA LYS A 93 0.38 -2.03 -15.82
C LYS A 93 1.00 -0.77 -15.24
N LYS A 94 0.32 -0.10 -14.30
CA LYS A 94 0.87 1.05 -13.57
C LYS A 94 2.13 0.70 -12.78
N ALA A 95 2.17 -0.43 -12.08
CA ALA A 95 3.35 -0.88 -11.36
C ALA A 95 4.55 -1.09 -12.30
N LEU A 96 4.31 -1.68 -13.48
CA LEU A 96 5.33 -1.89 -14.52
C LEU A 96 5.81 -0.57 -15.12
N ASP A 97 4.90 0.34 -15.45
CA ASP A 97 5.24 1.64 -16.03
C ASP A 97 6.09 2.47 -15.07
N ILE A 98 5.78 2.43 -13.76
CA ILE A 98 6.66 2.96 -12.71
C ILE A 98 8.01 2.28 -12.83
N CYS A 99 8.15 0.98 -12.58
CA CYS A 99 9.46 0.30 -12.59
C CYS A 99 10.29 0.52 -13.87
N THR A 100 9.65 0.62 -15.04
CA THR A 100 10.35 0.74 -16.34
C THR A 100 10.75 2.17 -16.67
N SER A 101 9.94 3.18 -16.31
CA SER A 101 10.29 4.60 -16.51
C SER A 101 11.48 5.08 -15.69
N PHE A 102 11.90 4.32 -14.68
CA PHE A 102 13.06 4.63 -13.83
C PHE A 102 14.35 3.89 -14.22
N ASN A 103 14.31 2.97 -15.19
CA ASN A 103 15.48 2.21 -15.67
C ASN A 103 16.09 2.78 -16.96
N THR A 104 15.67 3.97 -17.39
CA THR A 104 16.18 4.73 -18.54
C THR A 104 16.78 6.04 -18.08
#